data_AF-A0A2N2XH92-F1
#
_entry.id   AF-A0A2N2XH92-F1
#
_cell.length_a   1.000
_cell.length_b   1.000
_cell.length_c   1.000
_cell.angle_alpha   90.00
_cell.angle_beta   90.00
_cell.angle_gamma   90.00
#
_symmetry.space_group_name_H-M   'P 1'
#
loop_
_entity.id
_entity.type
_entity.pdbx_description
1 polymer ?
#
loop_
_entity_poly.entity_id
_entity_poly.type
_entity_poly.pdbx_seq_one_letter_code
_entity_poly.pdbx_strand_id
1 'polypeptide(L)'
;MITNNFTRRHNGPGPKDVEKMLQKIGVSSIDQLIDETVPAAIRLEKPLNLPAGLNEYETFNHLKEVGGRNKLYRSYIGMGYYNTIIPGVILRNILENPGWYTSYTPYQAEISQGRLEALLNFQTMVSDLTAMPMSNCSLLDEATAAAEAMIMAFNSRSRQAVKRNAIKFFVSNTLFAQSIDVLRTRALPLGIELVEGCHKEFKPTSEYFGAIVQYPDERGSVNDYAELTTDIHAVEGMMLVVADILSLSLLTPPGEWGADVVVGSTQRFGIPLGYGGPHAAFLSARDEFKRNMPGRIIGITVDADGNRALRMALQTREQHIKREKATSNICTAQALLATMASMYAAFHGPEGIREIARNINILAGVLSLEVQKYGYKQLNQFFFDTVQISLPER
;
A
#
# COMPACT_ATOMS: atom_id res chain seq x y z
N MET A 1 -1.48 -17.54 41.87
CA MET A 1 -0.38 -16.98 41.06
C MET A 1 -0.32 -17.77 39.77
N ILE A 2 -0.69 -17.15 38.64
CA ILE A 2 -0.60 -17.83 37.35
C ILE A 2 0.88 -17.87 36.96
N THR A 3 1.52 -19.02 37.11
CA THR A 3 2.87 -19.28 36.59
C THR A 3 2.79 -19.56 35.09
N ASN A 4 2.40 -18.58 34.27
CA ASN A 4 2.30 -18.76 32.82
C ASN A 4 3.65 -18.40 32.17
N ASN A 5 4.46 -19.41 31.86
CA ASN A 5 5.71 -19.21 31.14
C ASN A 5 5.42 -19.22 29.62
N PHE A 6 5.33 -18.04 29.01
CA PHE A 6 5.06 -17.87 27.58
C PHE A 6 5.99 -18.71 26.69
N THR A 7 7.25 -18.92 27.12
CA THR A 7 8.20 -19.74 26.34
C THR A 7 7.74 -21.18 26.16
N ARG A 8 6.96 -21.75 27.11
CA ARG A 8 6.37 -23.09 27.00
C ARG A 8 5.11 -23.15 26.12
N ARG A 9 4.51 -22.00 25.81
CA ARG A 9 3.40 -21.88 24.85
C ARG A 9 3.92 -21.62 23.44
N HIS A 10 4.99 -20.83 23.35
CA HIS A 10 5.65 -20.48 22.10
C HIS A 10 6.47 -21.64 21.51
N ASN A 11 7.29 -22.29 22.33
CA ASN A 11 8.10 -23.43 21.90
C ASN A 11 7.25 -24.71 21.93
N GLY A 12 7.05 -25.32 20.76
CA GLY A 12 6.33 -26.59 20.63
C GLY A 12 6.98 -27.75 21.40
N PRO A 13 8.29 -28.04 21.20
CA PRO A 13 8.96 -29.14 21.88
C PRO A 13 9.08 -28.93 23.40
N GLY A 14 8.57 -29.87 24.18
CA GLY A 14 8.78 -29.91 25.63
C GLY A 14 10.11 -30.58 26.01
N PRO A 15 10.49 -30.61 27.31
CA PRO A 15 11.76 -31.20 27.76
C PRO A 15 11.97 -32.65 27.30
N LYS A 16 10.92 -33.48 27.31
CA LYS A 16 10.97 -34.88 26.85
C LYS A 16 11.16 -35.01 25.34
N ASP A 17 10.61 -34.08 24.57
CA ASP A 17 10.78 -34.08 23.11
C ASP A 17 12.19 -33.63 22.76
N VAL A 18 12.70 -32.60 23.44
CA VAL A 18 14.08 -32.13 23.32
C VAL A 18 15.05 -33.27 23.63
N GLU A 19 14.85 -34.04 24.71
CA GLU A 19 15.69 -35.19 25.03
C GLU A 19 15.72 -36.23 23.90
N LYS A 20 14.56 -36.62 23.37
CA LYS A 20 14.46 -37.55 22.24
C LYS A 20 15.15 -37.02 20.99
N MET A 21 15.01 -35.72 20.71
CA MET A 21 15.64 -35.07 19.57
C MET A 21 17.16 -35.06 19.70
N LEU A 22 17.69 -34.70 20.88
CA LEU A 22 19.13 -34.71 21.16
C LEU A 22 19.73 -36.11 21.02
N GLN A 23 19.05 -37.13 21.57
CA GLN A 23 19.45 -38.53 21.40
C GLN A 23 19.49 -38.95 19.93
N LYS A 24 18.51 -38.51 19.12
CA LYS A 24 18.46 -38.81 17.68
C LYS A 24 19.59 -38.12 16.90
N ILE A 25 19.93 -36.89 17.28
CA ILE A 25 21.02 -36.11 16.68
C ILE A 25 22.39 -36.67 17.08
N GLY A 26 22.50 -37.26 18.28
CA GLY A 26 23.74 -37.83 18.80
C GLY A 26 24.54 -36.88 19.70
N VAL A 27 23.88 -35.88 20.29
CA VAL A 27 24.49 -34.90 21.21
C VAL A 27 23.84 -35.01 22.60
N SER A 28 24.57 -34.60 23.64
CA SER A 28 24.15 -34.74 25.04
C SER A 28 23.31 -33.57 25.56
N SER A 29 23.38 -32.40 24.92
CA SER A 29 22.70 -31.18 25.36
C SER A 29 22.47 -30.19 24.21
N ILE A 30 21.59 -29.20 24.45
CA ILE A 30 21.43 -28.05 23.56
C ILE A 30 22.73 -27.23 23.48
N ASP A 31 23.47 -27.11 24.58
CA ASP A 31 24.73 -26.37 24.57
C ASP A 31 25.75 -27.03 23.64
N GLN A 32 25.92 -28.36 23.72
CA GLN A 32 26.76 -29.10 22.79
C GLN A 32 26.29 -28.90 21.33
N LEU A 33 24.98 -28.98 21.07
CA LEU A 33 24.42 -28.75 19.73
C LEU A 33 24.81 -27.36 19.19
N ILE A 34 24.70 -26.33 20.03
CA ILE A 34 25.05 -24.95 19.64
C ILE A 34 26.56 -24.80 19.47
N ASP A 35 27.38 -25.39 20.35
CA ASP A 35 28.85 -25.35 20.26
C ASP A 35 29.37 -25.97 18.96
N GLU A 36 28.73 -27.04 18.49
CA GLU A 36 29.09 -27.71 17.24
C GLU A 36 28.47 -27.06 15.99
N THR A 37 27.41 -26.24 16.15
CA THR A 37 26.69 -25.60 15.03
C THR A 37 27.15 -24.18 14.76
N VAL A 38 27.33 -23.36 15.80
CA VAL A 38 27.59 -21.92 15.69
C VAL A 38 29.06 -21.65 15.99
N PRO A 39 29.84 -21.09 15.04
CA PRO A 39 31.25 -20.82 15.27
C PRO A 39 31.49 -19.95 16.50
N ALA A 40 32.39 -20.39 17.38
CA ALA A 40 32.65 -19.71 18.65
C ALA A 40 33.05 -18.23 18.48
N ALA A 41 33.78 -17.91 17.42
CA ALA A 41 34.27 -16.55 17.13
C ALA A 41 33.18 -15.50 16.89
N ILE A 42 31.93 -15.91 16.61
CA ILE A 42 30.81 -14.99 16.37
C ILE A 42 29.72 -15.08 17.45
N ARG A 43 29.93 -15.87 18.51
CA ARG A 43 28.95 -16.00 19.60
C ARG A 43 29.04 -14.80 20.53
N LEU A 44 27.91 -14.45 21.14
CA LEU A 44 27.88 -13.45 22.19
C LEU A 44 28.68 -13.94 23.40
N GLU A 45 29.64 -13.14 23.87
CA GLU A 45 30.44 -13.44 25.06
C GLU A 45 29.62 -13.39 26.35
N LYS A 46 28.51 -12.64 26.35
CA LYS A 46 27.62 -12.46 27.49
C LYS A 46 26.16 -12.61 27.05
N PRO A 47 25.26 -13.08 27.94
CA PRO A 47 23.83 -13.08 27.67
C PRO A 47 23.29 -11.70 27.30
N LEU A 48 22.15 -11.68 26.61
CA LEU A 48 21.45 -10.43 26.29
C LEU A 48 21.10 -9.68 27.59
N ASN A 49 21.44 -8.38 27.65
CA ASN A 49 21.08 -7.51 28.76
C ASN A 49 19.64 -7.02 28.60
N LEU A 50 18.68 -7.87 28.98
CA LEU A 50 17.24 -7.60 28.90
C LEU A 50 16.62 -7.69 30.31
N PRO A 51 15.52 -6.95 30.57
CA PRO A 51 14.75 -7.12 31.80
C PRO A 51 14.15 -8.53 31.87
N ALA A 52 13.72 -8.93 33.07
CA ALA A 52 12.98 -10.17 33.23
C ALA A 52 11.73 -10.17 32.35
N GLY A 53 11.48 -11.30 31.67
CA GLY A 53 10.30 -11.45 30.82
C GLY A 53 9.01 -11.35 31.61
N LEU A 54 8.01 -10.67 31.04
CA LEU A 54 6.65 -10.62 31.58
C LEU A 54 5.87 -11.88 31.14
N ASN A 55 4.94 -12.34 31.97
CA ASN A 55 3.99 -13.36 31.53
C ASN A 55 2.92 -12.76 30.60
N GLU A 56 2.10 -13.60 29.96
CA GLU A 56 1.07 -13.16 29.00
C GLU A 56 0.10 -12.13 29.57
N TYR A 57 -0.35 -12.33 30.82
CA TYR A 57 -1.31 -11.46 31.49
C TYR A 57 -0.68 -10.11 31.88
N GLU A 58 0.55 -10.14 32.41
CA GLU A 58 1.34 -8.94 32.71
C GLU A 58 1.63 -8.14 31.44
N THR A 59 1.99 -8.82 30.35
CA THR A 59 2.25 -8.20 29.04
C THR A 59 1.01 -7.47 28.53
N PHE A 60 -0.16 -8.12 28.57
CA PHE A 60 -1.41 -7.49 28.15
C PHE A 60 -1.73 -6.22 28.96
N ASN A 61 -1.64 -6.30 30.29
CA ASN A 61 -1.92 -5.15 31.16
C ASN A 61 -0.91 -4.02 30.97
N HIS A 62 0.37 -4.36 30.82
CA HIS A 62 1.42 -3.38 30.56
C HIS A 62 1.19 -2.65 29.22
N LEU A 63 0.91 -3.39 28.15
CA LEU A 63 0.60 -2.78 26.84
C LEU A 63 -0.67 -1.94 26.87
N LYS A 64 -1.69 -2.34 27.65
CA LYS A 64 -2.89 -1.53 27.86
C LYS A 64 -2.59 -0.22 28.59
N GLU A 65 -1.73 -0.25 29.60
CA GLU A 65 -1.28 0.95 30.31
C GLU A 65 -0.51 1.89 29.38
N VAL A 66 0.45 1.36 28.61
CA VAL A 66 1.23 2.14 27.65
C VAL A 66 0.30 2.75 26.57
N GLY A 67 -0.59 1.94 25.99
CA GLY A 67 -1.56 2.39 25.00
C GLY A 67 -2.54 3.42 25.55
N GLY A 68 -2.90 3.34 26.83
CA GLY A 68 -3.77 4.31 27.51
C GLY A 68 -3.18 5.71 27.66
N ARG A 69 -1.88 5.89 27.39
CA ARG A 69 -1.22 7.21 27.36
C ARG A 69 -1.49 7.97 26.06
N ASN A 70 -1.93 7.28 25.01
CA ASN A 70 -2.28 7.91 23.74
C ASN A 70 -3.58 8.71 23.87
N LYS A 71 -3.64 9.86 23.19
CA LYS A 71 -4.83 10.70 23.11
C LYS A 71 -5.53 10.49 21.78
N LEU A 72 -6.77 10.00 21.82
CA LEU A 72 -7.57 9.76 20.63
C LEU A 72 -8.32 11.04 20.26
N TYR A 73 -7.88 11.69 19.17
CA TYR A 73 -8.53 12.87 18.60
C TYR A 73 -9.38 12.51 17.38
N ARG A 74 -10.34 13.38 17.04
CA ARG A 74 -10.93 13.42 15.70
C ARG A 74 -9.94 14.15 14.79
N SER A 75 -9.12 13.39 14.07
CA SER A 75 -8.12 13.94 13.17
C SER A 75 -8.70 14.17 11.78
N TYR A 76 -8.85 15.44 11.41
CA TYR A 76 -9.22 15.88 10.04
C TYR A 76 -8.01 16.44 9.28
N ILE A 77 -6.83 15.86 9.55
CA ILE A 77 -5.56 16.28 8.94
C ILE A 77 -5.53 15.93 7.44
N GLY A 78 -6.15 14.81 7.06
CA GLY A 78 -6.10 14.30 5.68
C GLY A 78 -4.73 13.72 5.38
N MET A 79 -4.05 14.26 4.36
CA MET A 79 -2.69 13.86 3.98
C MET A 79 -2.53 12.35 3.67
N GLY A 80 -3.56 11.74 3.08
CA GLY A 80 -3.57 10.33 2.69
C GLY A 80 -4.07 9.36 3.77
N TYR A 81 -4.43 9.87 4.95
CA TYR A 81 -4.96 9.07 6.06
C TYR A 81 -6.29 9.62 6.54
N TYR A 82 -7.35 8.83 6.35
CA TYR A 82 -8.72 9.25 6.64
C TYR A 82 -9.35 8.23 7.58
N ASN A 83 -9.89 8.71 8.70
CA ASN A 83 -10.54 7.80 9.62
C ASN A 83 -11.72 7.08 8.92
N THR A 84 -11.91 5.81 9.23
CA THR A 84 -12.90 4.97 8.57
C THR A 84 -13.54 4.02 9.58
N ILE A 85 -14.72 3.52 9.24
CA ILE A 85 -15.43 2.52 10.04
C ILE A 85 -15.07 1.15 9.47
N ILE A 86 -14.40 0.33 10.27
CA ILE A 86 -14.20 -1.08 9.96
C ILE A 86 -15.49 -1.85 10.27
N PRO A 87 -16.08 -2.57 9.29
CA PRO A 87 -17.22 -3.44 9.57
C PRO A 87 -16.83 -4.51 10.60
N GLY A 88 -17.61 -4.63 11.68
CA GLY A 88 -17.30 -5.55 12.79
C GLY A 88 -17.15 -7.01 12.35
N VAL A 89 -17.87 -7.41 11.30
CA VAL A 89 -17.74 -8.75 10.69
C VAL A 89 -16.37 -8.97 10.03
N ILE A 90 -15.79 -7.94 9.41
CA ILE A 90 -14.46 -8.00 8.78
C ILE A 90 -13.37 -7.98 9.87
N LEU A 91 -13.50 -7.09 10.87
CA LEU A 91 -12.59 -7.05 12.02
C LEU A 91 -12.49 -8.44 12.68
N ARG A 92 -13.63 -9.00 13.07
CA ARG A 92 -13.67 -10.24 13.85
C ARG A 92 -13.29 -11.48 13.03
N ASN A 93 -13.79 -11.61 11.80
CA ASN A 93 -13.68 -12.85 11.04
C ASN A 93 -12.49 -12.89 10.06
N ILE A 94 -11.77 -11.77 9.91
CA ILE A 94 -10.56 -11.68 9.08
C ILE A 94 -9.37 -11.21 9.91
N LEU A 95 -9.38 -9.98 10.43
CA LEU A 95 -8.22 -9.41 11.13
C LEU A 95 -7.91 -10.17 12.43
N GLU A 96 -8.94 -10.54 13.19
CA GLU A 96 -8.82 -11.29 14.46
C GLU A 96 -8.89 -12.81 14.27
N ASN A 97 -8.84 -13.31 13.01
CA ASN A 97 -8.97 -14.72 12.70
C ASN A 97 -7.63 -15.34 12.24
N PRO A 98 -7.02 -16.26 13.02
CA PRO A 98 -5.75 -16.88 12.65
C PRO A 98 -5.82 -17.68 11.35
N GLY A 99 -7.00 -18.14 10.92
CA GLY A 99 -7.17 -18.79 9.62
C GLY A 99 -6.81 -17.89 8.43
N TRP A 100 -6.87 -16.57 8.60
CA TRP A 100 -6.51 -15.58 7.58
C TRP A 100 -5.08 -15.05 7.72
N TYR A 101 -4.62 -14.76 8.95
CA TYR A 101 -3.35 -14.05 9.15
C TYR A 101 -2.12 -14.94 9.42
N THR A 102 -2.28 -16.24 9.64
CA THR A 102 -1.13 -17.13 9.93
C THR A 102 -0.47 -17.71 8.68
N SER A 103 -1.22 -17.80 7.56
CA SER A 103 -0.67 -18.26 6.29
C SER A 103 0.25 -17.20 5.66
N TYR A 104 1.19 -17.64 4.83
CA TYR A 104 2.09 -16.75 4.09
C TYR A 104 1.71 -16.64 2.61
N THR A 105 2.64 -16.13 1.81
CA THR A 105 2.52 -15.99 0.34
C THR A 105 1.93 -17.27 -0.28
N PRO A 106 0.93 -17.18 -1.17
CA PRO A 106 0.26 -18.33 -1.78
C PRO A 106 1.11 -19.01 -2.86
N TYR A 107 2.30 -19.50 -2.50
CA TYR A 107 3.19 -20.25 -3.40
C TYR A 107 2.58 -21.59 -3.85
N GLN A 108 1.86 -22.27 -2.95
CA GLN A 108 1.11 -23.49 -3.23
C GLN A 108 -0.34 -23.12 -3.51
N ALA A 109 -0.69 -22.92 -4.77
CA ALA A 109 -1.94 -22.29 -5.17
C ALA A 109 -3.17 -23.13 -4.81
N GLU A 110 -3.06 -24.44 -4.92
CA GLU A 110 -4.11 -25.45 -4.73
C GLU A 110 -4.73 -25.37 -3.32
N ILE A 111 -3.91 -25.12 -2.31
CA ILE A 111 -4.32 -24.95 -0.91
C ILE A 111 -4.44 -23.48 -0.49
N SER A 112 -4.56 -22.59 -1.48
CA SER A 112 -4.54 -21.14 -1.26
C SER A 112 -5.62 -20.36 -2.00
N GLN A 113 -6.58 -21.06 -2.64
CA GLN A 113 -7.59 -20.45 -3.49
C GLN A 113 -8.40 -19.34 -2.80
N GLY A 114 -8.78 -19.50 -1.54
CA GLY A 114 -9.58 -18.49 -0.83
C GLY A 114 -8.92 -17.11 -0.74
N ARG A 115 -7.63 -17.05 -0.36
CA ARG A 115 -6.90 -15.77 -0.31
C ARG A 115 -6.48 -15.27 -1.69
N LEU A 116 -6.24 -16.17 -2.65
CA LEU A 116 -6.02 -15.79 -4.04
C LEU A 116 -7.27 -15.12 -4.63
N GLU A 117 -8.46 -15.61 -4.31
CA GLU A 117 -9.73 -15.02 -4.75
C GLU A 117 -9.97 -13.65 -4.11
N ALA A 118 -9.73 -13.51 -2.79
CA ALA A 118 -9.80 -12.20 -2.15
C ALA A 118 -8.83 -11.17 -2.77
N LEU A 119 -7.61 -11.60 -3.12
CA LEU A 119 -6.64 -10.73 -3.82
C LEU A 119 -7.04 -10.44 -5.27
N LEU A 120 -7.70 -11.37 -5.96
CA LEU A 120 -8.30 -11.09 -7.27
C LEU A 120 -9.44 -10.08 -7.15
N ASN A 121 -10.29 -10.18 -6.12
CA ASN A 121 -11.34 -9.20 -5.84
C ASN A 121 -10.75 -7.82 -5.56
N PHE A 122 -9.62 -7.74 -4.84
CA PHE A 122 -8.88 -6.49 -4.68
C PHE A 122 -8.43 -5.91 -6.03
N GLN A 123 -7.85 -6.72 -6.91
CA GLN A 123 -7.43 -6.26 -8.23
C GLN A 123 -8.61 -5.75 -9.05
N THR A 124 -9.71 -6.49 -9.08
CA THR A 124 -10.94 -6.11 -9.80
C THR A 124 -11.49 -4.79 -9.26
N MET A 125 -11.63 -4.66 -7.94
CA MET A 125 -12.09 -3.43 -7.29
C MET A 125 -11.22 -2.22 -7.66
N VAL A 126 -9.90 -2.35 -7.60
CA VAL A 126 -8.99 -1.27 -7.99
C VAL A 126 -9.12 -0.96 -9.48
N SER A 127 -9.14 -1.98 -10.34
CA SER A 127 -9.29 -1.82 -11.78
C SER A 127 -10.57 -1.08 -12.16
N ASP A 128 -11.70 -1.47 -11.56
CA ASP A 128 -13.00 -0.82 -11.80
C ASP A 128 -13.00 0.65 -11.35
N LEU A 129 -12.52 0.93 -10.13
CA LEU A 129 -12.50 2.30 -9.59
C LEU A 129 -11.49 3.20 -10.28
N THR A 130 -10.40 2.65 -10.83
CA THR A 130 -9.38 3.45 -11.55
C THR A 130 -9.61 3.51 -13.05
N ALA A 131 -10.60 2.76 -13.57
CA ALA A 131 -10.81 2.49 -14.98
C ALA A 131 -9.55 1.98 -15.71
N MET A 132 -8.74 1.18 -15.01
CA MET A 132 -7.51 0.59 -15.54
C MET A 132 -7.68 -0.91 -15.79
N PRO A 133 -7.14 -1.47 -16.88
CA PRO A 133 -7.36 -2.86 -17.25
C PRO A 133 -6.74 -3.88 -16.29
N MET A 134 -5.77 -3.47 -15.45
CA MET A 134 -5.14 -4.36 -14.48
C MET A 134 -4.60 -3.64 -13.25
N SER A 135 -4.50 -4.37 -12.14
CA SER A 135 -3.87 -3.96 -10.89
C SER A 135 -3.01 -5.08 -10.30
N ASN A 136 -2.02 -4.73 -9.49
CA ASN A 136 -1.34 -5.67 -8.60
C ASN A 136 -2.11 -5.88 -7.28
N CYS A 137 -1.57 -6.70 -6.36
CA CYS A 137 -2.25 -7.09 -5.12
C CYS A 137 -1.27 -7.33 -3.94
N SER A 138 -0.38 -6.43 -3.56
CA SER A 138 -0.53 -4.98 -3.33
C SER A 138 0.90 -4.38 -3.21
N LEU A 139 1.03 -3.10 -2.89
CA LEU A 139 2.27 -2.44 -2.46
C LEU A 139 2.25 -2.04 -0.98
N LEU A 140 3.34 -1.44 -0.50
CA LEU A 140 3.60 -1.21 0.93
C LEU A 140 2.81 -0.04 1.52
N ASP A 141 2.82 1.09 0.82
CA ASP A 141 2.11 2.34 1.15
C ASP A 141 2.02 3.24 -0.10
N GLU A 142 1.27 4.35 -0.03
CA GLU A 142 1.05 5.25 -1.16
C GLU A 142 2.36 5.86 -1.69
N ALA A 143 3.25 6.30 -0.80
CA ALA A 143 4.48 6.98 -1.16
C ALA A 143 5.45 6.05 -1.90
N THR A 144 5.59 4.81 -1.43
CA THR A 144 6.36 3.78 -2.11
C THR A 144 5.70 3.32 -3.40
N ALA A 145 4.37 3.27 -3.49
CA ALA A 145 3.67 2.99 -4.73
C ALA A 145 3.92 4.07 -5.80
N ALA A 146 3.90 5.35 -5.41
CA ALA A 146 4.25 6.47 -6.30
C ALA A 146 5.69 6.36 -6.82
N ALA A 147 6.65 6.01 -5.94
CA ALA A 147 8.03 5.80 -6.36
C ALA A 147 8.22 4.57 -7.25
N GLU A 148 7.52 3.47 -6.98
CA GLU A 148 7.53 2.29 -7.85
C GLU A 148 6.94 2.59 -9.23
N ALA A 149 5.89 3.40 -9.30
CA ALA A 149 5.32 3.86 -10.56
C ALA A 149 6.32 4.75 -11.33
N MET A 150 7.02 5.68 -10.67
CA MET A 150 8.09 6.48 -11.29
C MET A 150 9.22 5.59 -11.85
N ILE A 151 9.67 4.59 -11.08
CA ILE A 151 10.71 3.65 -11.53
C ILE A 151 10.22 2.79 -12.70
N MET A 152 8.97 2.33 -12.65
CA MET A 152 8.32 1.61 -13.74
C MET A 152 8.29 2.47 -15.02
N ALA A 153 7.96 3.76 -14.91
CA ALA A 153 7.98 4.68 -16.04
C ALA A 153 9.41 4.88 -16.58
N PHE A 154 10.39 5.10 -15.70
CA PHE A 154 11.80 5.24 -16.09
C PHE A 154 12.34 4.00 -16.82
N ASN A 155 11.97 2.80 -16.38
CA ASN A 155 12.40 1.55 -17.00
C ASN A 155 11.61 1.19 -18.28
N SER A 156 10.47 1.84 -18.52
CA SER A 156 9.62 1.59 -19.70
C SER A 156 9.83 2.61 -20.82
N ARG A 157 10.77 3.54 -20.67
CA ARG A 157 11.16 4.51 -21.71
C ARG A 157 11.50 3.83 -23.03
N SER A 158 11.08 4.46 -24.13
CA SER A 158 11.43 4.02 -25.48
C SER A 158 12.96 4.07 -25.70
N ARG A 159 13.46 3.28 -26.66
CA ARG A 159 14.89 3.35 -27.04
C ARG A 159 15.30 4.77 -27.49
N GLN A 160 14.38 5.53 -28.06
CA GLN A 160 14.62 6.90 -28.50
C GLN A 160 14.72 7.84 -27.29
N ALA A 161 13.80 7.72 -26.33
CA ALA A 161 13.82 8.46 -25.07
C ALA A 161 15.11 8.19 -24.27
N VAL A 162 15.60 6.95 -24.24
CA VAL A 162 16.90 6.61 -23.62
C VAL A 162 18.06 7.27 -24.37
N LYS A 163 18.10 7.22 -25.71
CA LYS A 163 19.17 7.83 -26.52
C LYS A 163 19.28 9.34 -26.34
N ARG A 164 18.15 10.02 -26.19
CA ARG A 164 18.09 11.48 -25.96
C ARG A 164 18.18 11.87 -24.48
N ASN A 165 18.50 10.91 -23.60
CA ASN A 165 18.69 11.11 -22.16
C ASN A 165 17.48 11.73 -21.44
N ALA A 166 16.27 11.24 -21.73
CA ALA A 166 15.06 11.68 -21.03
C ALA A 166 15.05 11.17 -19.58
N ILE A 167 15.63 11.95 -18.66
CA ILE A 167 15.82 11.59 -17.24
C ILE A 167 15.03 12.50 -16.29
N LYS A 168 14.33 13.52 -16.81
CA LYS A 168 13.52 14.42 -15.99
C LYS A 168 12.14 13.81 -15.70
N PHE A 169 11.68 13.97 -14.47
CA PHE A 169 10.36 13.54 -14.03
C PHE A 169 9.66 14.69 -13.32
N PHE A 170 8.49 15.08 -13.82
CA PHE A 170 7.74 16.16 -13.20
C PHE A 170 6.97 15.66 -11.97
N VAL A 171 7.02 16.44 -10.89
CA VAL A 171 6.28 16.17 -9.66
C VAL A 171 5.42 17.38 -9.34
N SER A 172 4.09 17.22 -9.33
CA SER A 172 3.21 18.31 -8.90
C SER A 172 3.53 18.70 -7.46
N ASN A 173 3.65 19.99 -7.20
CA ASN A 173 3.86 20.54 -5.85
C ASN A 173 2.65 20.38 -4.92
N THR A 174 1.56 19.79 -5.42
CA THR A 174 0.35 19.46 -4.67
C THR A 174 0.21 17.97 -4.36
N LEU A 175 1.27 17.17 -4.56
CA LEU A 175 1.38 15.84 -3.93
C LEU A 175 1.54 15.97 -2.42
N PHE A 176 1.19 14.94 -1.66
CA PHE A 176 1.53 14.91 -0.25
C PHE A 176 3.05 14.93 -0.02
N ALA A 177 3.49 15.71 0.95
CA ALA A 177 4.90 15.92 1.27
C ALA A 177 5.69 14.61 1.45
N GLN A 178 5.13 13.62 2.16
CA GLN A 178 5.78 12.32 2.36
C GLN A 178 5.97 11.53 1.05
N SER A 179 5.07 11.69 0.08
CA SER A 179 5.19 11.05 -1.23
C SER A 179 6.32 11.68 -2.03
N ILE A 180 6.45 13.02 -1.96
CA ILE A 180 7.57 13.75 -2.59
C ILE A 180 8.92 13.32 -1.97
N ASP A 181 9.01 13.19 -0.65
CA ASP A 181 10.26 12.78 0.02
C ASP A 181 10.69 11.35 -0.36
N VAL A 182 9.75 10.42 -0.48
CA VAL A 182 10.05 9.05 -0.94
C VAL A 182 10.44 9.04 -2.42
N LEU A 183 9.78 9.84 -3.27
CA LEU A 183 10.17 10.02 -4.67
C LEU A 183 11.62 10.53 -4.78
N ARG A 184 11.98 11.59 -4.06
CA ARG A 184 13.35 12.15 -4.02
C ARG A 184 14.36 11.08 -3.61
N THR A 185 14.07 10.35 -2.55
CA THR A 185 14.94 9.30 -2.02
C THR A 185 15.17 8.18 -3.03
N ARG A 186 14.12 7.77 -3.75
CA ARG A 186 14.17 6.69 -4.74
C ARG A 186 14.74 7.12 -6.09
N ALA A 187 14.61 8.40 -6.45
CA ALA A 187 15.17 8.99 -7.66
C ALA A 187 16.69 9.11 -7.61
N LEU A 188 17.23 9.53 -6.45
CA LEU A 188 18.65 9.83 -6.24
C LEU A 188 19.62 8.72 -6.72
N PRO A 189 19.51 7.44 -6.31
CA PRO A 189 20.44 6.40 -6.73
C PRO A 189 20.30 5.99 -8.20
N LEU A 190 19.22 6.41 -8.87
CA LEU A 190 18.94 6.07 -10.28
C LEU A 190 19.30 7.21 -11.25
N GLY A 191 19.76 8.36 -10.73
CA GLY A 191 20.05 9.53 -11.54
C GLY A 191 18.80 10.13 -12.21
N ILE A 192 17.63 9.96 -11.59
CA ILE A 192 16.38 10.60 -12.03
C ILE A 192 16.37 12.04 -11.52
N GLU A 193 16.13 13.01 -12.42
CA GLU A 193 16.02 14.43 -12.07
C GLU A 193 14.55 14.77 -11.79
N LEU A 194 14.20 15.01 -10.53
CA LEU A 194 12.86 15.46 -10.18
C LEU A 194 12.72 16.97 -10.40
N VAL A 195 11.69 17.36 -11.13
CA VAL A 195 11.32 18.76 -11.33
C VAL A 195 9.99 19.01 -10.67
N GLU A 196 10.03 19.61 -9.48
CA GLU A 196 8.83 19.97 -8.72
C GLU A 196 8.27 21.30 -9.20
N GLY A 197 6.95 21.39 -9.41
CA GLY A 197 6.34 22.63 -9.88
C GLY A 197 4.82 22.63 -9.92
N CYS A 198 4.26 23.76 -10.33
CA CYS A 198 2.83 23.91 -10.58
C CYS A 198 2.44 23.24 -11.90
N HIS A 199 1.52 22.28 -11.86
CA HIS A 199 1.08 21.55 -13.06
C HIS A 199 0.48 22.45 -14.14
N LYS A 200 -0.10 23.62 -13.78
CA LYS A 200 -0.70 24.57 -14.73
C LYS A 200 0.32 25.37 -15.52
N GLU A 201 1.55 25.50 -15.00
CA GLU A 201 2.64 26.26 -15.64
C GLU A 201 3.64 25.32 -16.33
N PHE A 202 3.50 24.02 -16.10
CA PHE A 202 4.41 23.02 -16.60
C PHE A 202 4.20 22.79 -18.10
N LYS A 203 5.30 22.84 -18.87
CA LYS A 203 5.32 22.52 -20.29
C LYS A 203 6.33 21.40 -20.50
N PRO A 204 5.89 20.16 -20.78
CA PRO A 204 6.80 19.05 -20.93
C PRO A 204 7.68 19.22 -22.18
N THR A 205 8.94 18.84 -22.05
CA THR A 205 9.90 18.76 -23.16
C THR A 205 10.31 17.32 -23.39
N SER A 206 11.08 17.06 -24.46
CA SER A 206 11.61 15.73 -24.76
C SER A 206 12.58 15.17 -23.70
N GLU A 207 13.00 15.97 -22.72
CA GLU A 207 13.84 15.52 -21.59
C GLU A 207 13.04 14.81 -20.50
N TYR A 208 11.70 14.94 -20.51
CA TYR A 208 10.82 14.33 -19.52
C TYR A 208 10.43 12.91 -19.94
N PHE A 209 10.40 12.00 -18.98
CA PHE A 209 9.87 10.64 -19.17
C PHE A 209 8.51 10.41 -18.51
N GLY A 210 8.00 11.40 -17.78
CA GLY A 210 6.68 11.36 -17.20
C GLY A 210 6.42 12.48 -16.20
N ALA A 211 5.20 12.45 -15.67
CA ALA A 211 4.71 13.38 -14.67
C ALA A 211 3.86 12.64 -13.63
N ILE A 212 3.85 13.12 -12.39
CA ILE A 212 2.94 12.66 -11.35
C ILE A 212 2.09 13.79 -10.76
N VAL A 213 0.80 13.54 -10.60
CA VAL A 213 -0.18 14.45 -9.95
C VAL A 213 -0.97 13.71 -8.88
N GLN A 214 -1.60 14.46 -7.97
CA GLN A 214 -2.50 13.95 -6.94
C GLN A 214 -3.96 14.30 -7.30
N TYR A 215 -4.89 13.36 -7.08
CA TYR A 215 -6.30 13.47 -7.48
C TYR A 215 -7.28 12.84 -6.45
N PRO A 216 -8.02 13.65 -5.67
CA PRO A 216 -7.86 15.09 -5.44
C PRO A 216 -6.47 15.44 -4.87
N ASP A 217 -6.05 16.70 -5.01
CA ASP A 217 -4.71 17.11 -4.57
C ASP A 217 -4.60 17.31 -3.05
N GLU A 218 -3.39 17.60 -2.53
CA GLU A 218 -3.16 17.72 -1.08
C GLU A 218 -4.02 18.79 -0.39
N ARG A 219 -4.49 19.78 -1.16
CA ARG A 219 -5.33 20.88 -0.69
C ARG A 219 -6.82 20.57 -0.84
N GLY A 220 -7.14 19.42 -1.43
CA GLY A 220 -8.48 18.94 -1.71
C GLY A 220 -9.05 19.38 -3.06
N SER A 221 -8.26 20.05 -3.91
CA SER A 221 -8.74 20.50 -5.22
C SER A 221 -8.90 19.32 -6.17
N VAL A 222 -10.03 19.29 -6.87
CA VAL A 222 -10.28 18.38 -8.01
C VAL A 222 -9.93 19.15 -9.28
N ASN A 223 -8.82 18.80 -9.91
CA ASN A 223 -8.33 19.43 -11.13
C ASN A 223 -8.57 18.52 -12.35
N ASP A 224 -8.78 19.12 -13.52
CA ASP A 224 -8.79 18.41 -14.81
C ASP A 224 -7.35 18.30 -15.33
N TYR A 225 -6.89 17.07 -15.58
CA TYR A 225 -5.55 16.77 -16.05
C TYR A 225 -5.51 16.22 -17.48
N ALA A 226 -6.62 16.24 -18.23
CA ALA A 226 -6.70 15.67 -19.57
C ALA A 226 -5.73 16.36 -20.58
N GLU A 227 -5.63 17.69 -20.51
CA GLU A 227 -4.71 18.46 -21.36
C GLU A 227 -3.25 18.15 -21.01
N LEU A 228 -2.90 18.18 -19.71
CA LEU A 228 -1.56 17.79 -19.24
C LEU A 228 -1.19 16.36 -19.66
N THR A 229 -2.14 15.44 -19.60
CA THR A 229 -1.94 14.06 -20.03
C THR A 229 -1.59 13.99 -21.51
N THR A 230 -2.31 14.75 -22.35
CA THR A 230 -2.05 14.85 -23.79
C THR A 230 -0.65 15.41 -24.06
N ASP A 231 -0.26 16.48 -23.36
CA ASP A 231 1.06 17.09 -23.51
C ASP A 231 2.20 16.15 -23.09
N ILE A 232 1.98 15.35 -22.03
CA ILE A 232 2.95 14.35 -21.57
C ILE A 232 3.12 13.22 -22.59
N HIS A 233 2.02 12.74 -23.17
CA HIS A 233 2.08 11.73 -24.23
C HIS A 233 2.75 12.26 -25.50
N ALA A 234 2.57 13.54 -25.83
CA ALA A 234 3.20 14.18 -26.99
C ALA A 234 4.73 14.16 -26.93
N VAL A 235 5.33 14.05 -25.73
CA VAL A 235 6.77 13.90 -25.53
C VAL A 235 7.22 12.46 -25.25
N GLU A 236 6.35 11.47 -25.46
CA GLU A 236 6.56 10.05 -25.09
C GLU A 236 6.72 9.79 -23.57
N GLY A 237 6.21 10.68 -22.72
CA GLY A 237 6.20 10.50 -21.27
C GLY A 237 4.99 9.70 -20.79
N MET A 238 5.02 9.21 -19.55
CA MET A 238 3.89 8.58 -18.87
C MET A 238 3.22 9.53 -17.87
N MET A 239 1.90 9.50 -17.80
CA MET A 239 1.09 10.24 -16.84
C MET A 239 0.72 9.34 -15.65
N LEU A 240 1.24 9.68 -14.47
CA LEU A 240 1.06 8.95 -13.22
C LEU A 240 0.13 9.73 -12.28
N VAL A 241 -0.74 9.02 -11.58
CA VAL A 241 -1.76 9.65 -10.72
C VAL A 241 -1.79 8.98 -9.36
N VAL A 242 -1.62 9.76 -8.30
CA VAL A 242 -1.91 9.35 -6.94
C VAL A 242 -3.36 9.68 -6.64
N ALA A 243 -4.23 8.68 -6.51
CA ALA A 243 -5.67 8.89 -6.38
C ALA A 243 -6.25 8.32 -5.09
N ASP A 244 -7.18 9.06 -4.49
CA ASP A 244 -7.97 8.57 -3.35
C ASP A 244 -9.03 7.58 -3.83
N ILE A 245 -8.94 6.33 -3.40
CA ILE A 245 -9.79 5.24 -3.89
C ILE A 245 -11.30 5.47 -3.66
N LEU A 246 -11.70 6.19 -2.61
CA LEU A 246 -13.11 6.45 -2.31
C LEU A 246 -13.66 7.56 -3.20
N SER A 247 -12.85 8.61 -3.45
CA SER A 247 -13.22 9.72 -4.31
C SER A 247 -13.60 9.26 -5.72
N LEU A 248 -12.94 8.20 -6.22
CA LEU A 248 -13.18 7.63 -7.55
C LEU A 248 -14.54 6.94 -7.69
N SER A 249 -15.29 6.73 -6.61
CA SER A 249 -16.69 6.29 -6.70
C SER A 249 -17.64 7.40 -7.18
N LEU A 250 -17.19 8.66 -7.16
CA LEU A 250 -17.95 9.84 -7.61
C LEU A 250 -17.28 10.58 -8.77
N LEU A 251 -15.94 10.69 -8.73
CA LEU A 251 -15.16 11.42 -9.72
C LEU A 251 -14.88 10.57 -10.96
N THR A 252 -14.75 11.22 -12.12
CA THR A 252 -14.25 10.58 -13.33
C THR A 252 -12.86 9.98 -13.04
N PRO A 253 -12.69 8.66 -13.20
CA PRO A 253 -11.48 7.98 -12.80
C PRO A 253 -10.32 8.22 -13.78
N PRO A 254 -9.05 8.11 -13.32
CA PRO A 254 -7.89 8.46 -14.14
C PRO A 254 -7.73 7.72 -15.46
N GLY A 255 -8.18 6.46 -15.53
CA GLY A 255 -8.15 5.70 -16.78
C GLY A 255 -8.99 6.32 -17.90
N GLU A 256 -10.08 7.01 -17.58
CA GLU A 256 -10.98 7.60 -18.59
C GLU A 256 -10.42 8.85 -19.26
N TRP A 257 -9.54 9.60 -18.58
CA TRP A 257 -8.86 10.77 -19.15
C TRP A 257 -7.41 10.49 -19.56
N GLY A 258 -7.04 9.21 -19.62
CA GLY A 258 -5.82 8.76 -20.29
C GLY A 258 -4.60 8.61 -19.39
N ALA A 259 -4.72 8.53 -18.06
CA ALA A 259 -3.59 8.17 -17.23
C ALA A 259 -2.95 6.83 -17.66
N ASP A 260 -1.66 6.62 -17.35
CA ASP A 260 -0.94 5.38 -17.66
C ASP A 260 -0.84 4.47 -16.44
N VAL A 261 -0.67 5.07 -15.25
CA VAL A 261 -0.54 4.38 -13.96
C VAL A 261 -1.29 5.15 -12.88
N VAL A 262 -2.10 4.45 -12.09
CA VAL A 262 -2.78 4.99 -10.91
C VAL A 262 -2.30 4.26 -9.67
N VAL A 263 -1.95 5.00 -8.64
CA VAL A 263 -1.53 4.49 -7.35
C VAL A 263 -2.32 5.16 -6.24
N GLY A 264 -2.29 4.58 -5.04
CA GLY A 264 -2.93 5.18 -3.87
C GLY A 264 -3.02 4.21 -2.72
N SER A 265 -3.58 4.67 -1.62
CA SER A 265 -3.89 3.84 -0.45
C SER A 265 -5.33 3.32 -0.49
N THR A 266 -5.56 2.06 -0.10
CA THR A 266 -6.91 1.55 0.18
C THR A 266 -7.29 1.65 1.66
N GLN A 267 -6.54 2.42 2.47
CA GLN A 267 -6.74 2.50 3.92
C GLN A 267 -8.19 2.82 4.31
N ARG A 268 -8.80 3.82 3.65
CA ARG A 268 -10.15 4.27 4.00
C ARG A 268 -11.26 3.28 3.64
N PHE A 269 -10.94 2.17 2.98
CA PHE A 269 -11.83 1.02 2.80
C PHE A 269 -11.73 0.08 4.00
N GLY A 270 -12.15 0.59 5.16
CA GLY A 270 -12.35 -0.21 6.38
C GLY A 270 -11.07 -0.64 7.12
N ILE A 271 -9.91 -0.01 6.88
CA ILE A 271 -8.67 -0.31 7.59
C ILE A 271 -8.38 0.79 8.64
N PRO A 272 -8.07 0.45 9.91
CA PRO A 272 -7.76 1.45 10.93
C PRO A 272 -6.58 2.36 10.54
N LEU A 273 -6.56 3.60 11.04
CA LEU A 273 -5.45 4.54 10.80
C LEU A 273 -4.08 3.97 11.20
N GLY A 274 -4.01 3.14 12.25
CA GLY A 274 -2.80 2.39 12.61
C GLY A 274 -1.58 3.23 12.97
N TYR A 275 -1.74 4.54 13.21
CA TYR A 275 -0.62 5.48 13.40
C TYR A 275 0.44 5.38 12.28
N GLY A 276 -0.02 5.12 11.04
CA GLY A 276 0.82 5.01 9.84
C GLY A 276 0.58 3.74 9.03
N GLY A 277 0.12 2.64 9.65
CA GLY A 277 -0.12 1.39 8.93
C GLY A 277 -0.39 0.19 9.85
N PRO A 278 -0.46 -1.03 9.29
CA PRO A 278 -0.27 -1.34 7.87
C PRO A 278 -1.50 -1.04 7.01
N HIS A 279 -1.28 -0.60 5.77
CA HIS A 279 -2.33 -0.36 4.76
C HIS A 279 -1.88 -0.91 3.42
N ALA A 280 -2.78 -1.51 2.64
CA ALA A 280 -2.46 -1.90 1.28
C ALA A 280 -2.49 -0.68 0.36
N ALA A 281 -1.37 -0.44 -0.33
CA ALA A 281 -1.38 0.43 -1.49
C ALA A 281 -1.69 -0.36 -2.76
N PHE A 282 -2.28 0.32 -3.73
CA PHE A 282 -2.56 -0.24 -5.05
C PHE A 282 -1.66 0.39 -6.12
N LEU A 283 -1.43 -0.36 -7.18
CA LEU A 283 -0.92 0.16 -8.45
C LEU A 283 -1.67 -0.52 -9.58
N SER A 284 -2.44 0.27 -10.33
CA SER A 284 -3.11 -0.12 -11.57
C SER A 284 -2.51 0.58 -12.77
N ALA A 285 -2.51 -0.07 -13.92
CA ALA A 285 -1.86 0.43 -15.12
C ALA A 285 -2.50 -0.13 -16.39
N ARG A 286 -2.14 0.46 -17.53
CA ARG A 286 -2.46 -0.09 -18.86
C ARG A 286 -1.83 -1.48 -19.08
N ASP A 287 -2.51 -2.33 -19.84
CA ASP A 287 -2.10 -3.74 -20.05
C ASP A 287 -0.70 -3.89 -20.65
N GLU A 288 -0.28 -2.93 -21.48
CA GLU A 288 1.05 -2.93 -22.10
C GLU A 288 2.20 -2.95 -21.08
N PHE A 289 1.97 -2.43 -19.88
CA PHE A 289 2.98 -2.36 -18.83
C PHE A 289 2.98 -3.56 -17.87
N LYS A 290 2.18 -4.60 -18.12
CA LYS A 290 2.07 -5.79 -17.24
C LYS A 290 3.39 -6.48 -16.94
N ARG A 291 4.37 -6.38 -17.85
CA ARG A 291 5.71 -6.97 -17.69
C ARG A 291 6.64 -6.13 -16.80
N ASN A 292 6.30 -4.87 -16.57
CA ASN A 292 7.06 -3.91 -15.77
C ASN A 292 6.41 -3.65 -14.41
N MET A 293 5.15 -4.06 -14.22
CA MET A 293 4.42 -3.90 -12.98
C MET A 293 5.18 -4.50 -11.77
N PRO A 294 5.32 -3.77 -10.66
CA PRO A 294 5.94 -4.25 -9.43
C PRO A 294 4.99 -5.15 -8.62
N GLY A 295 5.57 -6.05 -7.83
CA GLY A 295 4.81 -6.90 -6.92
C GLY A 295 4.01 -8.02 -7.60
N ARG A 296 3.14 -8.65 -6.80
CA ARG A 296 2.39 -9.85 -7.15
C ARG A 296 1.13 -9.49 -7.93
N ILE A 297 0.75 -10.38 -8.86
CA ILE A 297 -0.50 -10.29 -9.62
C ILE A 297 -1.16 -11.67 -9.55
N ILE A 298 -2.43 -11.73 -9.18
CA ILE A 298 -3.25 -12.93 -9.27
C ILE A 298 -3.84 -13.02 -10.67
N GLY A 299 -3.69 -14.19 -11.29
CA GLY A 299 -4.27 -14.51 -12.58
C GLY A 299 -5.19 -15.71 -12.49
N ILE A 300 -6.16 -15.74 -13.41
CA ILE A 300 -7.04 -16.89 -13.65
C ILE A 300 -6.29 -17.87 -14.56
N THR A 301 -6.38 -19.16 -14.25
CA THR A 301 -5.82 -20.29 -14.99
C THR A 301 -6.81 -21.44 -14.97
N VAL A 302 -6.42 -22.59 -15.53
CA VAL A 302 -7.11 -23.87 -15.37
C VAL A 302 -6.28 -24.85 -14.55
N ASP A 303 -6.94 -25.76 -13.83
CA ASP A 303 -6.31 -26.90 -13.15
C ASP A 303 -6.14 -28.11 -14.11
N ALA A 304 -5.71 -29.26 -13.56
CA ALA A 304 -5.49 -30.48 -14.33
C ALA A 304 -6.77 -31.11 -14.90
N ASP A 305 -7.93 -30.85 -14.28
CA ASP A 305 -9.24 -31.34 -14.71
C ASP A 305 -9.97 -30.34 -15.63
N GLY A 306 -9.33 -29.20 -15.93
CA GLY A 306 -9.86 -28.13 -16.78
C GLY A 306 -10.76 -27.14 -16.06
N ASN A 307 -10.85 -27.18 -14.72
CA ASN A 307 -11.65 -26.24 -13.94
C ASN A 307 -10.93 -24.90 -13.79
N ARG A 308 -11.71 -23.82 -13.61
CA ARG A 308 -11.18 -22.49 -13.32
C ARG A 308 -10.44 -22.48 -11.98
N ALA A 309 -9.19 -22.06 -11.98
CA ALA A 309 -8.34 -21.93 -10.80
C ALA A 309 -7.58 -20.60 -10.78
N LEU A 310 -7.05 -20.21 -9.62
CA LEU A 310 -6.28 -18.98 -9.43
C LEU A 310 -4.82 -19.29 -9.10
N ARG A 311 -3.90 -18.42 -9.52
CA ARG A 311 -2.48 -18.49 -9.15
C ARG A 311 -1.81 -17.13 -9.20
N MET A 312 -0.63 -17.01 -8.62
CA MET A 312 0.26 -15.88 -8.92
C MET A 312 0.77 -15.99 -10.36
N ALA A 313 0.58 -14.92 -11.14
CA ALA A 313 0.89 -14.81 -12.55
C ALA A 313 2.13 -13.94 -12.81
N LEU A 314 2.80 -14.18 -13.95
CA LEU A 314 3.96 -13.43 -14.41
C LEU A 314 5.08 -13.32 -13.34
N GLN A 315 5.31 -14.39 -12.56
CA GLN A 315 6.25 -14.39 -11.43
C GLN A 315 7.71 -14.13 -11.85
N THR A 316 8.05 -14.27 -13.13
CA THR A 316 9.38 -13.93 -13.66
C THR A 316 9.72 -12.45 -13.55
N ARG A 317 8.79 -11.58 -13.15
CA ARG A 317 9.06 -10.18 -12.81
C ARG A 317 9.69 -10.03 -11.43
N GLU A 318 9.45 -10.97 -10.53
CA GLU A 318 9.71 -10.82 -9.10
C GLU A 318 11.14 -11.22 -8.69
N GLN A 319 11.57 -10.70 -7.54
CA GLN A 319 12.94 -10.85 -7.01
C GLN A 319 13.39 -12.31 -6.85
N HIS A 320 12.49 -13.24 -6.54
CA HIS A 320 12.87 -14.65 -6.30
C HIS A 320 13.26 -15.39 -7.58
N ILE A 321 12.92 -14.85 -8.75
CA ILE A 321 13.33 -15.38 -10.06
C ILE A 321 14.39 -14.47 -10.68
N LYS A 322 14.11 -13.17 -10.80
CA LYS A 322 14.96 -12.23 -11.55
C LYS A 322 16.02 -11.51 -10.73
N ARG A 323 15.97 -11.61 -9.39
CA ARG A 323 16.95 -11.01 -8.47
C ARG A 323 17.17 -9.52 -8.79
N GLU A 324 18.38 -9.09 -9.10
CA GLU A 324 18.73 -7.72 -9.43
C GLU A 324 18.06 -7.18 -10.71
N LYS A 325 17.54 -8.06 -11.57
CA LYS A 325 16.81 -7.69 -12.80
C LYS A 325 15.29 -7.67 -12.61
N ALA A 326 14.81 -7.85 -11.38
CA ALA A 326 13.39 -7.82 -11.07
C ALA A 326 12.81 -6.41 -11.27
N THR A 327 11.48 -6.32 -11.39
CA THR A 327 10.80 -5.02 -11.54
C THR A 327 10.84 -4.18 -10.27
N SER A 328 10.96 -4.83 -9.11
CA SER A 328 11.08 -4.23 -7.78
C SER A 328 11.74 -5.21 -6.81
N ASN A 329 12.26 -4.71 -5.69
CA ASN A 329 12.77 -5.52 -4.59
C ASN A 329 11.67 -6.03 -3.64
N ILE A 330 10.40 -5.64 -3.84
CA ILE A 330 9.29 -6.03 -2.98
C ILE A 330 9.12 -7.56 -2.91
N CYS A 331 8.86 -8.08 -1.71
CA CYS A 331 8.62 -9.51 -1.46
C CYS A 331 7.39 -9.71 -0.57
N THR A 332 7.52 -9.38 0.72
CA THR A 332 6.37 -9.17 1.59
C THR A 332 5.69 -7.86 1.19
N ALA A 333 4.38 -7.91 1.04
CA ALA A 333 3.52 -6.77 0.75
C ALA A 333 2.40 -6.70 1.81
N GLN A 334 1.23 -6.20 1.45
CA GLN A 334 0.13 -5.95 2.39
C GLN A 334 -1.10 -6.82 2.10
N ALA A 335 -0.89 -8.12 1.87
CA ALA A 335 -1.92 -9.04 1.39
C ALA A 335 -3.16 -9.12 2.31
N LEU A 336 -2.97 -9.19 3.63
CA LEU A 336 -4.09 -9.24 4.58
C LEU A 336 -4.95 -7.98 4.52
N LEU A 337 -4.31 -6.81 4.39
CA LEU A 337 -5.01 -5.53 4.34
C LEU A 337 -5.68 -5.32 2.98
N ALA A 338 -5.09 -5.83 1.90
CA ALA A 338 -5.71 -5.88 0.58
C ALA A 338 -6.97 -6.77 0.61
N THR A 339 -6.91 -7.94 1.27
CA THR A 339 -8.08 -8.80 1.53
C THR A 339 -9.15 -8.07 2.33
N MET A 340 -8.79 -7.34 3.39
CA MET A 340 -9.78 -6.57 4.16
C MET A 340 -10.44 -5.47 3.32
N ALA A 341 -9.67 -4.73 2.52
CA ALA A 341 -10.19 -3.69 1.63
C ALA A 341 -11.10 -4.26 0.54
N SER A 342 -10.75 -5.41 -0.05
CA SER A 342 -11.64 -6.09 -1.01
C SER A 342 -12.93 -6.57 -0.37
N MET A 343 -12.86 -7.04 0.88
CA MET A 343 -14.05 -7.48 1.62
C MET A 343 -14.91 -6.30 2.05
N TYR A 344 -14.31 -5.14 2.33
CA TYR A 344 -15.05 -3.90 2.56
C TYR A 344 -15.85 -3.52 1.32
N ALA A 345 -15.22 -3.54 0.14
CA ALA A 345 -15.90 -3.27 -1.11
C ALA A 345 -16.99 -4.30 -1.43
N ALA A 346 -16.71 -5.59 -1.22
CA ALA A 346 -17.71 -6.65 -1.41
C ALA A 346 -18.89 -6.53 -0.43
N PHE A 347 -18.66 -6.10 0.81
CA PHE A 347 -19.69 -5.93 1.82
C PHE A 347 -20.62 -4.75 1.54
N HIS A 348 -20.07 -3.65 1.02
CA HIS A 348 -20.85 -2.45 0.70
C HIS A 348 -21.46 -2.45 -0.72
N GLY A 349 -20.82 -3.14 -1.67
CA GLY A 349 -21.16 -3.04 -3.08
C GLY A 349 -20.91 -1.64 -3.66
N PRO A 350 -21.05 -1.46 -4.98
CA PRO A 350 -20.82 -0.18 -5.64
C PRO A 350 -21.77 0.92 -5.13
N GLU A 351 -23.04 0.58 -4.87
CA GLU A 351 -24.04 1.52 -4.35
C GLU A 351 -23.68 2.01 -2.94
N GLY A 352 -23.29 1.10 -2.04
CA GLY A 352 -22.93 1.45 -0.67
C GLY A 352 -21.64 2.28 -0.59
N ILE A 353 -20.63 1.96 -1.41
CA ILE A 353 -19.42 2.79 -1.52
C ILE A 353 -19.78 4.19 -2.01
N ARG A 354 -20.61 4.29 -3.05
CA ARG A 354 -21.06 5.58 -3.59
C ARG A 354 -21.87 6.38 -2.58
N GLU A 355 -22.70 5.73 -1.78
CA GLU A 355 -23.46 6.36 -0.71
C GLU A 355 -22.53 6.93 0.38
N ILE A 356 -21.54 6.14 0.83
CA ILE A 356 -20.53 6.59 1.80
C ILE A 356 -19.79 7.82 1.27
N ALA A 357 -19.30 7.76 0.03
CA ALA A 357 -18.59 8.87 -0.60
C ALA A 357 -19.49 10.11 -0.73
N ARG A 358 -20.75 9.93 -1.16
CA ARG A 358 -21.72 11.02 -1.28
C ARG A 358 -21.99 11.69 0.06
N ASN A 359 -22.20 10.91 1.12
CA ASN A 359 -22.45 11.44 2.46
C ASN A 359 -21.26 12.26 2.99
N ILE A 360 -20.03 11.77 2.76
CA ILE A 360 -18.82 12.52 3.11
C ILE A 360 -18.74 13.84 2.33
N ASN A 361 -18.96 13.79 1.01
CA ASN A 361 -18.91 14.98 0.17
C ASN A 361 -19.99 16.01 0.54
N ILE A 362 -21.21 15.57 0.89
CA ILE A 362 -22.28 16.45 1.40
C ILE A 362 -21.81 17.16 2.67
N LEU A 363 -21.24 16.44 3.63
CA LEU A 363 -20.76 17.05 4.88
C LEU A 363 -19.61 18.03 4.65
N ALA A 364 -18.68 17.73 3.75
CA ALA A 364 -17.64 18.67 3.33
C ALA A 364 -18.23 19.92 2.65
N GLY A 365 -19.27 19.75 1.83
CA GLY A 365 -20.02 20.83 1.20
C GLY A 365 -20.73 21.73 2.21
N VAL A 366 -21.40 21.13 3.21
CA VAL A 366 -22.00 21.87 4.33
C VAL A 366 -20.93 22.67 5.06
N LEU A 367 -19.79 22.05 5.42
CA LEU A 367 -18.70 22.77 6.07
C LEU A 367 -18.22 23.95 5.22
N SER A 368 -17.97 23.73 3.92
CA SER A 368 -17.52 24.76 2.98
C SER A 368 -18.46 25.97 2.91
N LEU A 369 -19.78 25.75 2.95
CA LEU A 369 -20.78 26.82 2.94
C LEU A 369 -20.92 27.50 4.30
N GLU A 370 -20.94 26.75 5.39
CA GLU A 370 -21.16 27.29 6.73
C GLU A 370 -19.99 28.16 7.20
N VAL A 371 -18.74 27.78 6.90
CA VAL A 371 -17.58 28.58 7.34
C VAL A 371 -17.56 29.98 6.73
N GLN A 372 -18.11 30.16 5.52
CA GLN A 372 -18.16 31.45 4.84
C GLN A 372 -19.03 32.47 5.58
N LYS A 373 -20.07 32.02 6.29
CA LYS A 373 -20.94 32.88 7.10
C LYS A 373 -20.20 33.54 8.28
N TYR A 374 -19.08 32.96 8.69
CA TYR A 374 -18.24 33.46 9.79
C TYR A 374 -17.01 34.24 9.30
N GLY A 375 -16.98 34.64 8.02
CA GLY A 375 -15.90 35.45 7.44
C GLY A 375 -14.68 34.66 7.00
N TYR A 376 -14.70 33.33 7.09
CA TYR A 376 -13.66 32.48 6.48
C TYR A 376 -13.86 32.40 4.96
N LYS A 377 -12.79 32.16 4.21
CA LYS A 377 -12.87 31.95 2.76
C LYS A 377 -12.45 30.54 2.40
N GLN A 378 -13.36 29.75 1.84
CA GLN A 378 -13.00 28.47 1.25
C GLN A 378 -12.40 28.72 -0.15
N LEU A 379 -11.28 28.07 -0.47
CA LEU A 379 -10.45 28.37 -1.65
C LEU A 379 -10.61 27.37 -2.81
N ASN A 380 -11.14 26.17 -2.58
CA ASN A 380 -11.27 25.15 -3.62
C ASN A 380 -12.59 25.30 -4.37
N GLN A 381 -12.53 25.42 -5.70
CA GLN A 381 -13.72 25.44 -6.54
C GLN A 381 -14.46 24.10 -6.53
N PHE A 382 -13.72 23.00 -6.69
CA PHE A 382 -14.22 21.63 -6.66
C PHE A 382 -13.39 20.81 -5.68
N PHE A 383 -14.05 20.02 -4.84
CA PHE A 383 -13.40 19.18 -3.83
C PHE A 383 -14.26 17.95 -3.53
N PHE A 384 -13.62 16.88 -3.05
CA PHE A 384 -14.30 15.67 -2.58
C PHE A 384 -14.64 15.79 -1.08
N ASP A 385 -13.65 15.67 -0.21
CA ASP A 385 -13.84 15.63 1.25
C ASP A 385 -12.92 16.59 2.02
N THR A 386 -12.07 17.31 1.29
CA THR A 386 -11.02 18.17 1.84
C THR A 386 -11.25 19.61 1.40
N VAL A 387 -11.36 20.53 2.35
CA VAL A 387 -11.59 21.96 2.11
C VAL A 387 -10.38 22.78 2.55
N GLN A 388 -9.91 23.67 1.68
CA GLN A 388 -8.88 24.64 2.03
C GLN A 388 -9.56 25.94 2.50
N ILE A 389 -9.35 26.32 3.76
CA ILE A 389 -9.99 27.48 4.38
C ILE A 389 -8.93 28.51 4.76
N SER A 390 -9.05 29.72 4.20
CA SER A 390 -8.30 30.88 4.65
C SER A 390 -8.94 31.45 5.90
N LEU A 391 -8.11 31.75 6.90
CA LEU A 391 -8.52 32.48 8.09
C LEU A 391 -8.85 33.94 7.71
N PRO A 392 -9.76 34.60 8.44
CA PRO A 392 -9.97 36.04 8.31
C PRO A 392 -8.67 36.80 8.60
N GLU A 393 -8.44 37.91 7.89
CA GLU A 393 -7.41 38.87 8.29
C GLU A 393 -7.76 39.38 9.71
N ARG A 394 -6.77 39.39 10.61
CA ARG A 394 -6.95 39.77 12.02
C ARG A 394 -7.20 41.25 12.21
#